data_AF-A0A7W8RN52-F1
#
_entry.id   AF-A0A7W8RN52-F1
#
_cell.length_a   1.000
_cell.length_b   1.000
_cell.length_c   1.000
_cell.angle_alpha   90.00
_cell.angle_beta   90.00
_cell.angle_gamma   90.00
#
_symmetry.space_group_name_H-M   'P 1'
#
loop_
_entity.id
_entity.type
_entity.pdbx_description
1 polymer ?
#
loop_
_entity_poly.entity_id
_entity_poly.type
_entity_poly.pdbx_seq_one_letter_code
_entity_poly.pdbx_strand_id
1 'polypeptide(L)'
;MTSSNELPSKGLSLVKGDGLICEFGVFSGRSINYIASHVNTEVYGFDSVEGLPERWRDGYGQGFFKVDRLPKVSKNVVLIKGWFDKTLPDFVKSQSKAVAFLHIDCDLYSSTKTIFDNLGEKLKPGCVIVFDEYFNYPGWKEGEIKAFHEFLETHHLKYEYIGYNAKHEQAAVVIKAPA
;
A
#
# COMPACT_ATOMS: atom_id res chain seq x y z
N MET A 1 -5.97 -9.60 -21.35
CA MET A 1 -5.36 -10.17 -20.12
C MET A 1 -5.34 -9.04 -19.10
N THR A 2 -5.99 -9.19 -17.95
CA THR A 2 -5.94 -8.17 -16.88
C THR A 2 -4.51 -8.15 -16.33
N SER A 3 -3.93 -6.96 -16.21
CA SER A 3 -2.57 -6.77 -15.69
C SER A 3 -2.66 -6.51 -14.18
N SER A 4 -1.63 -6.88 -13.40
CA SER A 4 -1.50 -6.46 -11.99
C SER A 4 -1.56 -4.93 -11.80
N ASN A 5 -1.30 -4.17 -12.87
CA ASN A 5 -1.33 -2.71 -12.84
C ASN A 5 -2.73 -2.09 -13.10
N GLU A 6 -3.75 -2.91 -13.41
CA GLU A 6 -5.08 -2.42 -13.74
C GLU A 6 -5.75 -1.70 -12.57
N LEU A 7 -5.75 -2.29 -11.37
CA LEU A 7 -6.35 -1.65 -10.20
C LEU A 7 -5.62 -0.39 -9.74
N PRO A 8 -4.26 -0.32 -9.70
CA PRO A 8 -3.56 0.93 -9.43
C PRO A 8 -3.99 2.07 -10.35
N SER A 9 -4.03 1.87 -11.67
CA SER A 9 -4.47 2.91 -12.61
C SER A 9 -5.94 3.32 -12.39
N LYS A 10 -6.82 2.34 -12.15
CA LYS A 10 -8.23 2.61 -11.87
C LYS A 10 -8.40 3.39 -10.57
N GLY A 11 -7.69 3.02 -9.52
CA GLY A 11 -7.73 3.71 -8.23
C GLY A 11 -7.23 5.14 -8.35
N LEU A 12 -6.10 5.37 -9.01
CA LEU A 12 -5.55 6.71 -9.27
C LEU A 12 -6.54 7.60 -10.02
N SER A 13 -7.28 7.06 -11.00
CA SER A 13 -8.30 7.82 -11.75
C SER A 13 -9.46 8.34 -10.89
N LEU A 14 -9.66 7.78 -9.69
CA LEU A 14 -10.71 8.18 -8.75
C LEU A 14 -10.22 9.13 -7.67
N VAL A 15 -8.90 9.34 -7.56
CA VAL A 15 -8.31 10.29 -6.61
C VAL A 15 -8.75 11.70 -6.95
N LYS A 16 -9.30 12.40 -5.97
CA LYS A 16 -9.75 13.80 -6.10
C LYS A 16 -8.83 14.72 -5.33
N GLY A 17 -8.28 15.71 -6.01
CA GLY A 17 -7.46 16.76 -5.41
C GLY A 17 -6.04 16.33 -5.07
N ASP A 18 -5.38 17.15 -4.27
CA ASP A 18 -3.97 16.99 -3.92
C ASP A 18 -3.84 16.21 -2.61
N GLY A 19 -3.09 15.11 -2.65
CA GLY A 19 -2.71 14.36 -1.45
C GLY A 19 -1.51 13.47 -1.72
N LEU A 20 -1.05 12.79 -0.67
CA LEU A 20 0.10 11.90 -0.77
C LEU A 20 -0.27 10.65 -1.58
N ILE A 21 0.70 10.18 -2.36
CA ILE A 21 0.63 8.92 -3.09
C ILE A 21 1.75 8.05 -2.55
N CYS A 22 1.39 6.92 -1.96
CA CYS A 22 2.34 6.05 -1.28
C CYS A 22 2.23 4.60 -1.79
N GLU A 23 3.36 3.93 -1.92
CA GLU A 23 3.49 2.48 -2.12
C GLU A 23 4.33 1.87 -0.99
N PHE A 24 3.89 0.73 -0.47
CA PHE A 24 4.56 -0.03 0.58
C PHE A 24 4.93 -1.41 0.08
N GLY A 25 6.23 -1.69 -0.04
CA GLY A 25 6.76 -2.82 -0.79
C GLY A 25 7.04 -2.42 -2.24
N VAL A 26 8.30 -2.13 -2.54
CA VAL A 26 8.72 -1.58 -3.84
C VAL A 26 9.47 -2.62 -4.66
N PHE A 27 10.29 -3.45 -4.00
CA PHE A 27 11.08 -4.53 -4.60
C PHE A 27 11.82 -4.09 -5.88
N SER A 28 11.32 -4.51 -7.06
CA SER A 28 11.91 -4.21 -8.37
C SER A 28 11.60 -2.80 -8.89
N GLY A 29 10.69 -2.07 -8.25
CA GLY A 29 10.21 -0.75 -8.64
C GLY A 29 9.21 -0.77 -9.80
N ARG A 30 8.68 -1.92 -10.19
CA ARG A 30 7.77 -2.02 -11.34
C ARG A 30 6.44 -1.28 -11.10
N SER A 31 5.79 -1.54 -9.98
CA SER A 31 4.52 -0.97 -9.56
C SER A 31 4.66 0.53 -9.26
N ILE A 32 5.64 0.94 -8.43
CA ILE A 32 5.87 2.38 -8.16
C ILE A 32 6.13 3.19 -9.43
N ASN A 33 6.91 2.67 -10.38
CA ASN A 33 7.20 3.38 -11.62
C ASN A 33 5.96 3.49 -12.50
N TYR A 34 5.09 2.49 -12.48
CA TYR A 34 3.80 2.55 -13.14
C TYR A 34 2.89 3.58 -12.48
N ILE A 35 2.76 3.59 -11.15
CA ILE A 35 2.00 4.62 -10.43
C ILE A 35 2.54 6.02 -10.76
N ALA A 36 3.86 6.19 -10.69
CA ALA A 36 4.54 7.45 -10.98
C ALA A 36 4.35 7.95 -12.41
N SER A 37 4.13 7.07 -13.40
CA SER A 37 3.86 7.49 -14.78
C SER A 37 2.45 8.02 -15.00
N HIS A 38 1.53 7.84 -14.04
CA HIS A 38 0.13 8.28 -14.13
C HIS A 38 -0.13 9.59 -13.39
N VAL A 39 0.89 10.15 -12.73
CA VAL A 39 0.75 11.32 -11.87
C VAL A 39 1.90 12.28 -12.05
N ASN A 40 1.63 13.58 -11.87
CA ASN A 40 2.65 14.64 -11.96
C ASN A 40 3.18 15.07 -10.57
N THR A 41 2.72 14.42 -9.50
CA THR A 41 3.16 14.66 -8.13
C THR A 41 4.22 13.63 -7.71
N GLU A 42 4.84 13.86 -6.56
CA GLU A 42 5.72 12.89 -5.91
C GLU A 42 4.96 11.63 -5.50
N VAL A 43 5.62 10.48 -5.69
CA VAL A 43 5.19 9.17 -5.22
C VAL A 43 6.22 8.66 -4.22
N TYR A 44 5.78 8.33 -3.02
CA TYR A 44 6.64 7.86 -1.94
C TYR A 44 6.64 6.33 -1.89
N GLY A 45 7.82 5.71 -2.03
CA GLY A 45 7.99 4.26 -1.96
C GLY A 45 8.71 3.84 -0.70
N PHE A 46 8.12 2.95 0.09
CA PHE A 46 8.71 2.45 1.32
C PHE A 46 9.16 1.00 1.13
N ASP A 47 10.43 0.72 1.42
CA ASP A 47 10.98 -0.63 1.33
C ASP A 47 12.20 -0.79 2.23
N SER A 48 12.31 -1.91 2.94
CA SER A 48 13.48 -2.18 3.79
C SER A 48 14.71 -2.57 2.98
N VAL A 49 14.50 -3.11 1.76
CA VAL A 49 15.40 -3.92 0.93
C VAL A 49 15.91 -5.20 1.57
N GLU A 50 15.51 -5.49 2.81
CA GLU A 50 15.91 -6.67 3.56
C GLU A 50 14.95 -7.86 3.35
N GLY A 51 13.91 -7.67 2.54
CA GLY A 51 12.84 -8.65 2.32
C GLY A 51 11.84 -8.70 3.46
N LEU A 52 11.06 -9.77 3.52
CA LEU A 52 10.01 -9.95 4.53
C LEU A 52 10.58 -9.95 5.96
N PRO A 53 9.97 -9.23 6.92
CA PRO A 53 10.39 -9.25 8.33
C PRO A 53 10.11 -10.60 9.01
N GLU A 54 9.16 -11.37 8.51
CA GLU A 54 8.75 -12.68 9.04
C GLU A 54 8.20 -13.60 7.93
N ARG A 55 7.88 -14.86 8.27
CA ARG A 55 7.28 -15.80 7.32
C ARG A 55 5.86 -15.34 6.95
N TRP A 56 5.57 -15.29 5.65
CA TRP A 56 4.23 -15.03 5.12
C TRP A 56 3.43 -16.34 4.96
N ARG A 57 3.79 -17.16 3.97
CA ARG A 57 3.10 -18.40 3.60
C ARG A 57 4.08 -19.45 3.11
N ASP A 58 3.58 -20.62 2.72
CA ASP A 58 4.43 -21.72 2.25
C ASP A 58 5.25 -21.29 1.03
N GLY A 59 6.57 -21.45 1.11
CA GLY A 59 7.53 -20.97 0.10
C GLY A 59 8.05 -19.55 0.30
N TYR A 60 7.47 -18.76 1.22
CA TYR A 60 7.80 -17.34 1.45
C TYR A 60 8.19 -17.10 2.91
N GLY A 61 9.48 -17.29 3.21
CA GLY A 61 10.05 -17.12 4.55
C GLY A 61 10.53 -15.70 4.86
N GLN A 62 11.05 -15.50 6.07
CA GLN A 62 11.74 -14.27 6.44
C GLN A 62 12.90 -13.98 5.47
N GLY A 63 13.05 -12.72 5.06
CA GLY A 63 14.05 -12.27 4.10
C GLY A 63 13.73 -12.62 2.64
N PHE A 64 12.60 -13.29 2.37
CA PHE A 64 12.13 -13.47 1.00
C PHE A 64 11.90 -12.09 0.35
N PHE A 65 12.26 -11.94 -0.94
CA PHE A 65 12.34 -10.67 -1.67
C PHE A 65 13.47 -9.70 -1.27
N LYS A 66 14.44 -10.12 -0.44
CA LYS A 66 15.64 -9.30 -0.18
C LYS A 66 16.37 -8.92 -1.47
N VAL A 67 16.79 -7.66 -1.56
CA VAL A 67 17.58 -7.11 -2.67
C VAL A 67 18.78 -6.33 -2.16
N ASP A 68 19.86 -6.28 -2.93
CA ASP A 68 21.10 -5.61 -2.49
C ASP A 68 20.98 -4.09 -2.40
N ARG A 69 20.04 -3.51 -3.15
CA ARG A 69 19.86 -2.06 -3.26
C ARG A 69 18.45 -1.71 -3.71
N LEU A 70 18.06 -0.47 -3.43
CA LEU A 70 16.85 0.11 -3.98
C LEU A 70 16.89 0.10 -5.52
N PRO A 71 15.73 -0.09 -6.18
CA PRO A 71 15.64 -0.13 -7.63
C PRO A 71 15.83 1.24 -8.27
N LYS A 72 16.06 1.26 -9.58
CA LYS A 72 16.00 2.50 -10.36
C LYS A 72 14.53 2.90 -10.54
N VAL A 73 14.24 4.17 -10.29
CA VAL A 73 12.87 4.71 -10.32
C VAL A 73 12.77 6.00 -11.12
N SER A 74 11.53 6.35 -11.48
CA SER A 74 11.15 7.60 -12.13
C SER A 74 11.53 8.82 -11.28
N LYS A 75 11.71 9.97 -11.93
CA LYS A 75 12.21 11.19 -11.28
C LYS A 75 11.30 11.76 -10.19
N ASN A 76 10.00 11.49 -10.29
CA ASN A 76 9.00 11.88 -9.30
C ASN A 76 8.80 10.82 -8.21
N VAL A 77 9.67 9.83 -8.10
CA VAL A 77 9.64 8.84 -7.02
C VAL A 77 10.66 9.20 -5.95
N VAL A 78 10.22 9.21 -4.70
CA VAL A 78 11.07 9.35 -3.52
C VAL A 78 11.06 8.04 -2.77
N LEU A 79 12.21 7.35 -2.73
CA LEU A 79 12.37 6.08 -2.03
C LEU A 79 12.81 6.31 -0.58
N ILE A 80 12.13 5.66 0.34
CA ILE A 80 12.35 5.71 1.78
C ILE A 80 12.79 4.32 2.21
N LYS A 81 14.11 4.16 2.37
CA LYS A 81 14.71 2.88 2.77
C LYS A 81 14.57 2.66 4.27
N GLY A 82 13.98 1.54 4.67
CA GLY A 82 13.96 1.06 6.04
C GLY A 82 12.67 0.33 6.40
N TRP A 83 12.64 -0.27 7.58
CA TRP A 83 11.43 -0.90 8.11
C TRP A 83 10.33 0.15 8.35
N PHE A 84 9.07 -0.24 8.11
CA PHE A 84 7.93 0.68 8.19
C PHE A 84 7.80 1.31 9.59
N ASP A 85 7.99 0.53 10.65
CA ASP A 85 7.95 1.00 12.05
C ASP A 85 9.06 2.01 12.39
N LYS A 86 10.15 2.03 11.62
CA LYS A 86 11.26 2.98 11.78
C LYS A 86 11.14 4.21 10.91
N THR A 87 10.46 4.11 9.77
CA THR A 87 10.44 5.17 8.74
C THR A 87 9.14 5.97 8.74
N LEU A 88 8.00 5.32 9.02
CA LEU A 88 6.69 5.97 9.01
C LEU A 88 6.54 7.07 10.07
N PRO A 89 7.01 6.94 11.33
CA PRO A 89 6.80 7.98 12.33
C PRO A 89 7.33 9.35 11.91
N ASP A 90 8.52 9.40 11.32
CA ASP A 90 9.14 10.65 10.90
C ASP A 90 8.58 11.14 9.57
N PHE A 91 8.27 10.23 8.65
CA PHE A 91 7.55 10.58 7.42
C PHE A 91 6.22 11.25 7.75
N VAL A 92 5.39 10.66 8.61
CA VAL A 92 4.07 11.19 8.98
C VAL A 92 4.16 12.60 9.56
N LYS A 93 5.15 12.86 10.44
CA LYS A 93 5.41 14.19 11.00
C LYS A 93 5.83 15.22 9.95
N SER A 94 6.58 14.79 8.93
CA SER A 94 7.07 15.68 7.87
C SER A 94 5.98 16.11 6.89
N GLN A 95 4.85 15.40 6.84
CA GLN A 95 3.81 15.63 5.86
C GLN A 95 2.63 16.40 6.46
N SER A 96 2.20 17.49 5.82
CA SER A 96 0.96 18.20 6.19
C SER A 96 -0.28 17.64 5.48
N LYS A 97 -0.10 16.97 4.34
CA LYS A 97 -1.19 16.46 3.51
C LYS A 97 -1.76 15.12 4.05
N ALA A 98 -3.02 14.87 3.72
CA ALA A 98 -3.65 13.56 3.84
C ALA A 98 -3.15 12.63 2.73
N VAL A 99 -3.31 11.31 2.92
CA VAL A 99 -3.05 10.32 1.88
C VAL A 99 -4.27 10.26 0.97
N ALA A 100 -4.03 10.42 -0.34
CA ALA A 100 -5.07 10.35 -1.35
C ALA A 100 -5.08 8.98 -2.04
N PHE A 101 -3.90 8.38 -2.21
CA PHE A 101 -3.74 7.04 -2.78
C PHE A 101 -2.72 6.24 -2.00
N LEU A 102 -3.08 5.01 -1.67
CA LEU A 102 -2.26 4.07 -0.93
C LEU A 102 -2.21 2.72 -1.67
N HIS A 103 -1.03 2.29 -2.09
CA HIS A 103 -0.79 0.94 -2.59
C HIS A 103 -0.09 0.12 -1.49
N ILE A 104 -0.74 -0.95 -1.06
CA ILE A 104 -0.25 -1.89 -0.04
C ILE A 104 0.16 -3.16 -0.78
N ASP A 105 1.45 -3.44 -0.81
CA ASP A 105 2.09 -4.55 -1.52
C ASP A 105 3.16 -5.16 -0.58
N CYS A 106 2.76 -5.48 0.64
CA CYS A 106 3.69 -5.84 1.71
C CYS A 106 3.44 -7.22 2.31
N ASP A 107 2.50 -7.97 1.72
CA ASP A 107 2.12 -9.37 1.95
C ASP A 107 1.52 -9.67 3.35
N LEU A 108 2.06 -9.03 4.38
CA LEU A 108 1.93 -9.40 5.77
C LEU A 108 0.91 -8.54 6.51
N TYR A 109 0.18 -9.18 7.42
CA TYR A 109 -0.64 -8.50 8.40
C TYR A 109 0.16 -7.51 9.25
N SER A 110 1.30 -7.91 9.81
CA SER A 110 2.11 -7.07 10.71
C SER A 110 2.61 -5.79 10.04
N SER A 111 3.09 -5.92 8.79
CA SER A 111 3.48 -4.80 7.95
C SER A 111 2.30 -3.88 7.65
N THR A 112 1.16 -4.44 7.23
CA THR A 112 -0.07 -3.69 6.93
C THR A 112 -0.62 -2.96 8.16
N LYS A 113 -0.63 -3.64 9.31
CA LYS A 113 -1.03 -3.10 10.61
C LYS A 113 -0.17 -1.92 11.00
N THR A 114 1.15 -2.03 10.82
CA THR A 114 2.11 -0.94 11.06
C THR A 114 1.83 0.27 10.18
N ILE A 115 1.48 0.06 8.91
CA ILE A 115 1.08 1.13 7.98
C ILE A 115 -0.15 1.86 8.53
N PHE A 116 -1.22 1.12 8.87
CA PHE A 116 -2.45 1.72 9.38
C PHE A 116 -2.27 2.43 10.73
N ASP A 117 -1.51 1.85 11.66
CA ASP A 117 -1.26 2.45 12.98
C ASP A 117 -0.53 3.80 12.89
N ASN A 118 0.30 4.00 11.84
CA ASN A 118 1.01 5.25 11.63
C ASN A 118 0.26 6.24 10.72
N LEU A 119 -0.39 5.74 9.66
CA LEU A 119 -1.07 6.59 8.68
C LEU A 119 -2.53 6.87 9.04
N GLY A 120 -3.11 6.24 10.06
CA GLY A 120 -4.56 6.26 10.29
C GLY A 120 -5.18 7.66 10.31
N GLU A 121 -4.52 8.63 10.95
CA GLU A 121 -4.98 10.02 10.95
C GLU A 121 -4.88 10.73 9.59
N LYS A 122 -4.07 10.23 8.66
CA LYS A 122 -3.95 10.74 7.29
C LYS A 122 -4.89 10.05 6.30
N LEU A 123 -5.49 8.92 6.67
CA LEU A 123 -6.40 8.14 5.84
C LEU A 123 -7.85 8.63 6.04
N LYS A 124 -8.23 9.66 5.29
CA LYS A 124 -9.55 10.31 5.40
C LYS A 124 -10.53 9.80 4.34
N PRO A 125 -11.85 10.02 4.50
CA PRO A 125 -12.84 9.72 3.47
C PRO A 125 -12.44 10.28 2.10
N GLY A 126 -12.55 9.46 1.06
CA GLY A 126 -12.05 9.74 -0.29
C GLY A 126 -10.66 9.17 -0.58
N CYS A 127 -9.90 8.75 0.42
CA CYS A 127 -8.66 8.00 0.21
C CYS A 127 -8.93 6.70 -0.53
N VAL A 128 -8.19 6.46 -1.61
CA VAL A 128 -8.23 5.21 -2.36
C VAL A 128 -7.11 4.30 -1.86
N ILE A 129 -7.45 3.06 -1.57
CA ILE A 129 -6.48 2.02 -1.17
C ILE A 129 -6.55 0.88 -2.18
N VAL A 130 -5.40 0.46 -2.66
CA VAL A 130 -5.23 -0.74 -3.49
C VAL A 130 -4.34 -1.70 -2.72
N PHE A 131 -4.81 -2.94 -2.56
CA PHE A 131 -4.11 -4.03 -1.91
C PHE A 131 -3.62 -5.00 -2.98
N ASP A 132 -2.36 -5.43 -2.92
CA ASP A 132 -1.82 -6.45 -3.83
C ASP A 132 -2.28 -7.86 -3.41
N GLU A 133 -2.36 -8.09 -2.09
CA GLU A 133 -2.53 -9.42 -1.47
C GLU A 133 -3.76 -9.47 -0.53
N TYR A 134 -4.94 -9.14 -1.08
CA TYR A 134 -6.20 -8.99 -0.34
C TYR A 134 -6.98 -10.29 -0.13
N PHE A 135 -7.06 -11.18 -1.11
CA PHE A 135 -7.88 -12.41 -1.06
C PHE A 135 -7.35 -13.53 -1.96
N ASN A 136 -7.98 -14.72 -1.92
CA ASN A 136 -7.75 -15.85 -2.83
C ASN A 136 -6.47 -16.69 -2.62
N TYR A 137 -5.89 -16.69 -1.42
CA TYR A 137 -4.79 -17.60 -1.05
C TYR A 137 -4.96 -18.22 0.34
N PRO A 138 -4.37 -19.40 0.64
CA PRO A 138 -4.49 -20.01 1.96
C PRO A 138 -4.07 -19.05 3.09
N GLY A 139 -5.01 -18.73 3.99
CA GLY A 139 -4.76 -17.82 5.11
C GLY A 139 -4.99 -16.33 4.83
N TRP A 140 -5.48 -15.94 3.64
CA TRP A 140 -5.69 -14.52 3.27
C TRP A 140 -6.48 -13.69 4.30
N LYS A 141 -7.42 -14.31 5.01
CA LYS A 141 -8.20 -13.67 6.07
C LYS A 141 -7.38 -13.21 7.27
N GLU A 142 -6.16 -13.70 7.44
CA GLU A 142 -5.23 -13.33 8.50
C GLU A 142 -4.16 -12.34 8.01
N GLY A 143 -4.22 -11.90 6.76
CA GLY A 143 -3.27 -10.99 6.12
C GLY A 143 -3.74 -9.53 6.11
N GLU A 144 -3.53 -8.86 4.96
CA GLU A 144 -3.80 -7.42 4.79
C GLU A 144 -5.25 -7.04 5.09
N ILE A 145 -6.23 -7.87 4.69
CA ILE A 145 -7.65 -7.59 4.95
C ILE A 145 -7.98 -7.51 6.43
N LYS A 146 -7.31 -8.31 7.27
CA LYS A 146 -7.54 -8.29 8.73
C LYS A 146 -7.08 -6.96 9.32
N ALA A 147 -5.86 -6.54 8.98
CA ALA A 147 -5.33 -5.26 9.42
C ALA A 147 -6.21 -4.10 8.94
N PHE A 148 -6.73 -4.18 7.71
CA PHE A 148 -7.66 -3.18 7.18
C PHE A 148 -8.98 -3.13 7.96
N HIS A 149 -9.59 -4.27 8.27
CA HIS A 149 -10.83 -4.31 9.04
C HIS A 149 -10.65 -3.80 10.48
N GLU A 150 -9.55 -4.15 11.15
CA GLU A 150 -9.20 -3.61 12.47
C GLU A 150 -9.01 -2.10 12.44
N PHE A 151 -8.36 -1.57 11.39
CA PHE A 151 -8.22 -0.13 11.16
C PHE A 151 -9.59 0.55 11.00
N LEU A 152 -10.47 0.01 10.15
CA LEU A 152 -11.80 0.57 9.94
C LEU A 152 -12.62 0.59 11.24
N GLU A 153 -12.54 -0.47 12.04
CA GLU A 153 -13.22 -0.57 13.34
C GLU A 153 -12.71 0.49 14.30
N THR A 154 -11.38 0.60 14.44
CA THR A 154 -10.71 1.56 15.34
C THR A 154 -11.04 3.01 15.00
N HIS A 155 -11.09 3.35 13.71
CA HIS A 155 -11.36 4.71 13.25
C HIS A 155 -12.83 4.98 12.93
N HIS A 156 -13.71 4.00 13.16
CA HIS A 156 -15.14 4.05 12.83
C HIS A 156 -15.44 4.43 11.37
N LEU A 157 -14.55 4.04 10.45
CA LEU A 157 -14.67 4.34 9.03
C LEU A 157 -15.48 3.27 8.30
N LYS A 158 -15.98 3.63 7.12
CA LYS A 158 -16.60 2.71 6.16
C LYS A 158 -15.78 2.68 4.88
N TYR A 159 -16.12 1.79 3.97
CA TYR A 159 -15.48 1.72 2.66
C TYR A 159 -16.47 1.23 1.60
N GLU A 160 -16.14 1.51 0.34
CA GLU A 160 -16.79 0.90 -0.83
C GLU A 160 -15.73 0.22 -1.69
N TYR A 161 -16.05 -0.94 -2.25
CA TYR A 161 -15.22 -1.58 -3.26
C TYR A 161 -15.26 -0.77 -4.56
N ILE A 162 -14.07 -0.47 -5.09
CA ILE A 162 -13.88 0.07 -6.44
C ILE A 162 -13.86 -1.09 -7.45
N GLY A 163 -13.20 -2.19 -7.08
CA GLY A 163 -13.05 -3.37 -7.93
C GLY A 163 -12.06 -4.37 -7.36
N TYR A 164 -11.92 -5.49 -8.05
CA TYR A 164 -10.94 -6.53 -7.76
C TYR A 164 -10.33 -7.04 -9.06
N ASN A 165 -9.15 -7.65 -8.98
CA ASN A 165 -8.51 -8.26 -10.14
C ASN A 165 -8.83 -9.75 -10.17
N ALA A 166 -9.61 -10.21 -11.14
CA ALA A 166 -10.05 -11.62 -11.17
C ALA A 166 -8.91 -12.65 -11.38
N LYS A 167 -7.70 -12.21 -11.74
CA LYS A 167 -6.54 -13.08 -11.97
C LYS A 167 -5.44 -12.94 -10.90
N HIS A 168 -5.60 -12.00 -9.98
CA HIS A 168 -4.63 -11.69 -8.95
C HIS A 168 -5.34 -11.59 -7.60
N GLU A 169 -4.58 -11.42 -6.53
CA GLU A 169 -5.08 -11.40 -5.15
C GLU A 169 -5.57 -9.99 -4.75
N GLN A 170 -5.62 -9.06 -5.72
CA GLN A 170 -5.76 -7.63 -5.52
C GLN A 170 -7.21 -7.14 -5.38
N ALA A 171 -7.42 -6.16 -4.50
CA ALA A 171 -8.67 -5.39 -4.40
C ALA A 171 -8.40 -3.89 -4.23
N ALA A 172 -9.33 -3.08 -4.72
CA ALA A 172 -9.29 -1.63 -4.56
C ALA A 172 -10.55 -1.15 -3.83
N VAL A 173 -10.38 -0.23 -2.89
CA VAL A 173 -11.45 0.36 -2.08
C VAL A 173 -11.28 1.87 -1.97
N VAL A 174 -12.37 2.56 -1.64
CA VAL A 174 -12.36 3.97 -1.24
C VAL A 174 -12.92 4.11 0.17
N ILE A 175 -12.21 4.84 1.03
CA ILE A 175 -12.66 5.13 2.40
C ILE A 175 -13.89 6.05 2.34
N LYS A 176 -14.89 5.78 3.18
CA LYS A 176 -16.09 6.57 3.36
C LYS A 176 -16.21 7.06 4.80
N ALA A 177 -16.93 8.17 4.95
CA ALA A 177 -17.31 8.66 6.26
C ALA A 177 -18.20 7.63 6.98
N PRO A 178 -18.22 7.65 8.33
CA PRO A 178 -19.28 6.98 9.08
C PRO A 178 -20.64 7.49 8.61
N ALA A 179 -21.65 6.61 8.60
CA ALA A 179 -23.03 6.95 8.26
C ALA A 179 -23.66 7.85 9.32
#